data_AF-A0A171ACB0-F1
#
_entry.id   AF-A0A171ACB0-F1
#
_cell.length_a   1.000
_cell.length_b   1.000
_cell.length_c   1.000
_cell.angle_alpha   90.00
_cell.angle_beta   90.00
_cell.angle_gamma   90.00
#
_symmetry.space_group_name_H-M   'P 1'
#
loop_
_entity.id
_entity.type
_entity.pdbx_description
1 polymer ?
#
loop_
_entity_poly.entity_id
_entity_poly.type
_entity_poly.pdbx_seq_one_letter_code
_entity_poly.pdbx_strand_id
1 'polypeptide(L)'
;THHISVDGEGTVQYVTIEVKTIRPGLPSFFIRCNALDFNDLKNKIGRPIRILEGITFHKTRTDHFLEVFRETVEKNPTYTLQANQELDTCIGCMLMEPQVKLVKSCNNSQCTICYCRPLWCLDCMAKWYASRQDQDRPETWLSSTCTCPVCRSVFCVLDVCLIIK
;
A
#
# COMPACT_ATOMS: atom_id res chain seq x y z
N THR A 1 -29.25 22.27 6.13
CA THR A 1 -29.69 20.91 5.75
C THR A 1 -28.50 20.22 5.11
N HIS A 2 -27.74 19.46 5.90
CA HIS A 2 -26.59 18.71 5.40
C HIS A 2 -27.03 17.28 5.07
N HIS A 3 -26.94 16.92 3.80
CA HIS A 3 -26.97 15.53 3.37
C HIS A 3 -25.62 14.91 3.72
N ILE A 4 -25.62 14.00 4.70
CA ILE A 4 -24.50 13.12 5.00
C ILE A 4 -24.55 12.00 3.97
N SER A 5 -23.60 12.01 3.04
CA SER A 5 -23.36 10.91 2.11
C SER A 5 -22.76 9.72 2.86
N VAL A 6 -23.36 8.57 2.58
CA VAL A 6 -23.26 7.27 3.28
C VAL A 6 -22.01 6.51 2.82
N ASP A 7 -21.25 6.02 3.80
CA ASP A 7 -20.38 4.83 3.80
C ASP A 7 -19.35 4.63 2.66
N GLY A 8 -18.36 5.53 2.58
CA GLY A 8 -17.22 5.40 1.66
C GLY A 8 -15.82 5.51 2.27
N GLU A 9 -15.66 5.79 3.56
CA GLU A 9 -14.35 5.88 4.21
C GLU A 9 -14.22 4.77 5.25
N GLY A 10 -13.33 3.81 5.00
CA GLY A 10 -12.98 2.80 6.00
C GLY A 10 -12.61 3.49 7.32
N THR A 11 -13.16 3.01 8.44
CA THR A 11 -12.92 3.59 9.77
C THR A 11 -11.42 3.63 10.04
N VAL A 12 -10.85 4.85 10.08
CA VAL A 12 -9.44 5.05 10.42
C VAL A 12 -9.24 4.66 11.87
N GLN A 13 -8.58 3.53 12.09
CA GLN A 13 -8.26 3.04 13.43
C GLN A 13 -6.94 3.63 13.90
N TYR A 14 -6.93 4.08 15.16
CA TYR A 14 -5.72 4.56 15.82
C TYR A 14 -5.41 3.69 17.02
N VAL A 15 -4.12 3.45 17.23
CA VAL A 15 -3.59 2.74 18.40
C VAL A 15 -2.93 3.77 19.29
N THR A 16 -3.24 3.70 20.59
CA THR A 16 -2.54 4.48 21.61
C THR A 16 -1.58 3.55 22.34
N ILE A 17 -0.30 3.87 22.29
CA ILE A 17 0.78 3.08 22.89
C ILE A 17 1.32 3.87 24.07
N GLU A 18 1.24 3.30 25.27
CA GLU A 18 1.92 3.85 26.44
C GLU A 18 3.40 3.46 26.41
N VAL A 19 4.28 4.47 26.40
CA VAL A 19 5.73 4.30 26.46
C VAL A 19 6.19 4.50 27.89
N LYS A 20 6.54 3.38 28.54
CA LYS A 20 7.16 3.39 29.87
C LYS A 20 8.65 3.71 29.75
N THR A 21 9.08 4.80 30.38
CA THR A 21 10.50 5.15 30.47
C THR A 21 11.20 4.34 31.56
N ILE A 22 12.41 3.87 31.27
CA ILE A 22 13.28 3.18 32.23
C ILE A 22 14.14 4.16 33.05
N ARG A 23 14.16 5.44 32.66
CA ARG A 23 14.97 6.47 33.34
C ARG A 23 14.21 7.02 34.55
N PRO A 24 14.80 7.00 35.76
CA PRO A 24 14.20 7.62 36.94
C PRO A 24 13.91 9.11 36.71
N GLY A 25 12.76 9.57 37.18
CA GLY A 25 12.37 10.99 37.12
C GLY A 25 11.80 11.46 35.78
N LEU A 26 11.78 10.63 34.73
CA LEU A 26 11.01 10.94 33.53
C LEU A 26 9.60 10.34 33.61
N PRO A 27 8.55 11.07 33.21
CA PRO A 27 7.21 10.52 33.11
C PRO A 27 7.08 9.59 31.89
N SER A 28 6.14 8.65 31.97
CA SER A 28 5.70 7.90 30.80
C SER A 28 4.92 8.82 29.87
N PHE A 29 4.88 8.49 28.59
CA PHE A 29 4.16 9.27 27.58
C PHE A 29 3.38 8.36 26.64
N PHE A 30 2.47 8.93 25.87
CA PHE A 30 1.65 8.18 24.91
C PHE A 30 2.04 8.55 23.48
N ILE A 31 2.12 7.56 22.61
CA ILE A 31 2.21 7.72 21.17
C ILE A 31 0.87 7.27 20.59
N ARG A 32 0.32 8.06 19.66
CA ARG A 32 -0.84 7.66 18.87
C ARG A 32 -0.40 7.47 17.43
N CYS A 33 -0.62 6.29 16.86
CA CYS A 33 -0.32 6.00 15.46
C CYS A 33 -1.54 5.41 14.77
N ASN A 34 -1.56 5.47 13.43
CA ASN A 34 -2.53 4.70 12.66
C ASN A 34 -2.29 3.20 12.91
N ALA A 35 -3.37 2.42 13.03
CA ALA A 35 -3.29 0.98 13.19
C ALA A 35 -2.54 0.28 12.04
N LEU A 36 -2.55 0.86 10.83
CA LEU A 36 -1.83 0.35 9.65
C LEU A 36 -0.32 0.48 9.80
N ASP A 37 0.13 1.57 10.41
CA ASP A 37 1.55 1.85 10.61
C ASP A 37 2.11 1.12 11.85
N PHE A 38 1.26 0.41 12.61
CA PHE A 38 1.68 -0.26 13.84
C PHE A 38 2.76 -1.30 13.61
N ASN A 39 2.66 -2.10 12.54
CA ASN A 39 3.68 -3.10 12.23
C ASN A 39 5.01 -2.46 11.84
N ASP A 40 4.99 -1.39 11.06
CA ASP A 40 6.19 -0.63 10.71
C ASP A 40 6.84 -0.02 11.96
N LEU A 41 6.03 0.56 12.84
CA LEU A 41 6.48 1.11 14.11
C LEU A 41 7.09 0.01 14.99
N LYS A 42 6.42 -1.13 15.11
CA LYS A 42 6.90 -2.31 15.86
C LYS A 42 8.24 -2.81 15.31
N ASN A 43 8.41 -2.87 13.99
CA ASN A 43 9.65 -3.32 13.35
C ASN A 43 10.81 -2.33 13.55
N LYS A 44 10.52 -1.02 13.60
CA LYS A 44 11.51 0.03 13.83
C LYS A 44 11.90 0.18 15.29
N ILE A 45 10.98 -0.08 16.21
CA ILE A 45 11.26 -0.06 17.64
C ILE A 45 11.94 -1.37 18.02
N GLY A 46 13.25 -1.33 18.28
CA GLY A 46 14.04 -2.50 18.73
C GLY A 46 13.71 -3.02 20.13
N ARG A 47 12.52 -2.71 20.67
CA ARG A 47 12.03 -3.13 21.99
C ARG A 47 10.63 -3.73 21.83
N PRO A 48 10.28 -4.76 22.63
CA PRO A 48 8.98 -5.42 22.51
C PRO A 48 7.84 -4.48 22.90
N ILE A 49 6.79 -4.45 22.07
CA ILE A 49 5.52 -3.79 22.37
C ILE A 49 4.54 -4.87 22.86
N ARG A 50 4.03 -4.74 24.09
CA ARG A 50 3.02 -5.65 24.64
C ARG A 50 1.63 -5.18 24.22
N ILE A 51 0.91 -6.05 23.50
CA ILE A 51 -0.50 -5.84 23.15
C ILE A 51 -1.35 -6.33 24.34
N LEU A 52 -2.28 -5.52 24.82
CA LEU A 52 -3.18 -5.89 25.92
C LEU A 52 -4.21 -6.91 25.44
N GLU A 53 -4.67 -7.76 26.36
CA GLU A 53 -5.72 -8.74 26.08
C GLU A 53 -7.01 -8.03 25.60
N GLY A 54 -7.68 -8.63 24.60
CA GLY A 54 -8.88 -8.08 23.99
C GLY A 54 -8.64 -7.02 22.89
N ILE A 55 -7.40 -6.55 22.69
CA ILE A 55 -7.08 -5.67 21.56
C ILE A 55 -6.96 -6.51 20.29
N THR A 56 -7.94 -6.36 19.40
CA THR A 56 -7.92 -6.96 18.05
C THR A 56 -7.76 -5.85 17.02
N PHE A 57 -6.76 -5.96 16.16
CA PHE A 57 -6.59 -5.08 15.02
C PHE A 57 -7.55 -5.53 13.92
N HIS A 58 -8.56 -4.72 13.61
CA HIS A 58 -9.44 -5.04 12.49
C HIS A 58 -8.77 -4.55 11.21
N LYS A 59 -8.24 -5.47 10.40
CA LYS A 59 -7.81 -5.16 9.02
C LYS A 59 -8.98 -4.54 8.29
N THR A 60 -8.78 -3.35 7.73
CA THR A 60 -9.78 -2.75 6.85
C THR A 60 -9.86 -3.59 5.56
N ARG A 61 -10.97 -3.45 4.84
CA ARG A 61 -11.14 -4.04 3.50
C ARG A 61 -9.98 -3.68 2.57
N THR A 62 -9.51 -2.44 2.66
CA THR A 62 -8.34 -1.96 1.92
C THR A 62 -7.09 -2.71 2.33
N ASP A 63 -6.84 -2.96 3.61
CA ASP A 63 -5.63 -3.68 4.05
C ASP A 63 -5.59 -5.11 3.56
N HIS A 64 -6.73 -5.79 3.62
CA HIS A 64 -6.83 -7.13 3.08
C HIS A 64 -6.57 -7.15 1.57
N PHE A 65 -7.13 -6.16 0.85
CA PHE A 65 -6.81 -6.00 -0.57
C PHE A 65 -5.33 -5.74 -0.82
N LEU A 66 -4.67 -4.87 -0.03
CA LEU A 66 -3.24 -4.58 -0.18
C LEU A 66 -2.39 -5.84 0.01
N GLU A 67 -2.74 -6.71 0.96
CA GLU A 67 -2.09 -8.00 1.16
C GLU A 67 -2.23 -8.91 -0.07
N VAL A 68 -3.46 -9.14 -0.53
CA VAL A 68 -3.74 -9.97 -1.72
C VAL A 68 -3.09 -9.38 -2.98
N PHE A 69 -3.07 -8.06 -3.13
CA PHE A 69 -2.41 -7.39 -4.25
C PHE A 69 -0.90 -7.69 -4.27
N ARG A 70 -0.22 -7.61 -3.11
CA ARG A 70 1.22 -7.94 -3.02
C ARG A 70 1.48 -9.40 -3.39
N GLU A 71 0.74 -10.33 -2.81
CA GLU A 71 0.88 -11.77 -3.08
C GLU A 71 0.62 -12.10 -4.56
N THR A 72 -0.27 -11.34 -5.22
CA THR A 72 -0.53 -11.49 -6.65
C THR A 72 0.63 -10.96 -7.48
N VAL A 73 1.14 -9.77 -7.14
CA VAL A 73 2.27 -9.14 -7.84
C VAL A 73 3.57 -9.93 -7.70
N GLU A 74 3.80 -10.59 -6.56
CA GLU A 74 4.94 -11.48 -6.34
C GLU A 74 4.98 -12.68 -7.30
N LYS A 75 3.83 -13.06 -7.87
CA LYS A 75 3.70 -14.16 -8.84
C LYS A 75 3.80 -13.68 -10.29
N ASN A 76 3.78 -12.37 -10.53
CA ASN A 76 3.91 -11.82 -11.88
C ASN A 76 5.37 -11.91 -12.35
N PRO A 77 5.61 -11.83 -13.68
CA PRO A 77 6.95 -11.64 -14.21
C PRO A 77 7.64 -10.41 -13.59
N THR A 78 8.96 -10.47 -13.47
CA THR A 78 9.78 -9.35 -13.00
C THR A 78 10.21 -8.46 -14.16
N TYR A 79 10.55 -7.20 -13.85
CA TYR A 79 11.16 -6.25 -14.78
C TYR A 79 12.62 -6.04 -14.41
N THR A 80 13.54 -6.38 -15.30
CA THR A 80 14.97 -6.10 -15.12
C THR A 80 15.25 -4.62 -15.38
N LEU A 81 15.79 -3.94 -14.37
CA LEU A 81 16.21 -2.56 -14.49
C LEU A 81 17.39 -2.45 -15.47
N GLN A 82 17.36 -1.46 -16.35
CA GLN A 82 18.48 -1.22 -17.27
C GLN A 82 19.67 -0.64 -16.48
N ALA A 83 20.89 -1.05 -16.81
CA ALA A 83 22.10 -0.71 -16.05
C ALA A 83 22.32 0.80 -15.81
N ASN A 84 21.80 1.66 -16.70
CA ASN A 84 21.97 3.11 -16.63
C ASN A 84 20.72 3.84 -16.09
N GLN A 85 19.70 3.10 -15.65
CA GLN A 85 18.45 3.69 -15.20
C GLN A 85 18.48 3.92 -13.69
N GLU A 86 18.79 5.14 -13.29
CA GLU A 86 18.70 5.57 -11.90
C GLU A 86 17.23 5.70 -11.45
N LEU A 87 16.97 5.21 -10.25
CA LEU A 87 15.67 5.31 -9.58
C LEU A 87 15.72 6.44 -8.57
N ASP A 88 14.79 7.40 -8.72
CA ASP A 88 14.56 8.44 -7.72
C ASP A 88 13.77 7.85 -6.53
N THR A 89 13.19 8.71 -5.68
CA THR A 89 12.20 8.26 -4.71
C THR A 89 10.83 8.01 -5.36
N CYS A 90 10.07 7.08 -4.77
CA CYS A 90 8.69 6.80 -5.13
C CYS A 90 7.87 8.09 -5.07
N ILE A 91 7.19 8.45 -6.17
CA ILE A 91 6.45 9.71 -6.24
C ILE A 91 5.19 9.75 -5.36
N GLY A 92 4.76 8.58 -4.83
CA GLY A 92 3.63 8.47 -3.93
C GLY A 92 4.00 8.76 -2.47
N CYS A 93 4.99 8.04 -1.93
CA CYS A 93 5.38 8.19 -0.53
C CYS A 93 6.58 9.10 -0.30
N MET A 94 7.42 9.34 -1.33
CA MET A 94 8.69 10.07 -1.24
C MET A 94 9.70 9.48 -0.23
N LEU A 95 9.51 8.23 0.22
CA LEU A 95 10.32 7.60 1.27
C LEU A 95 11.18 6.44 0.76
N MET A 96 10.69 5.68 -0.23
CA MET A 96 11.31 4.44 -0.71
C MET A 96 11.63 4.57 -2.20
N GLU A 97 12.58 3.79 -2.71
CA GLU A 97 12.77 3.65 -4.16
C GLU A 97 11.53 3.01 -4.82
N PRO A 98 11.26 3.29 -6.11
CA PRO A 98 10.34 2.51 -6.93
C PRO A 98 10.66 1.01 -6.86
N GLN A 99 9.62 0.19 -6.73
CA GLN A 99 9.72 -1.27 -6.65
C GLN A 99 8.94 -1.97 -7.76
N VAL A 100 8.08 -1.23 -8.48
CA VAL A 100 7.24 -1.80 -9.54
C VAL A 100 7.34 -1.00 -10.84
N LYS A 101 7.20 -1.72 -11.95
CA LYS A 101 7.00 -1.18 -13.30
C LYS A 101 5.73 -1.78 -13.89
N LEU A 102 4.93 -0.94 -14.54
CA LEU A 102 3.81 -1.43 -15.34
C LEU A 102 4.33 -1.96 -16.68
N VAL A 103 4.15 -3.25 -16.94
CA VAL A 103 4.54 -3.96 -18.17
C VAL A 103 3.33 -4.77 -18.62
N LYS A 104 2.88 -4.56 -19.87
CA LYS A 104 1.74 -5.32 -20.41
C LYS A 104 2.12 -6.80 -20.53
N SER A 105 1.66 -7.60 -19.58
CA SER A 105 1.92 -9.05 -19.49
C SER A 105 0.62 -9.85 -19.45
N CYS A 106 -0.52 -9.18 -19.24
CA CYS A 106 -1.83 -9.82 -19.25
C CYS A 106 -2.40 -10.00 -20.66
N ASN A 107 -3.31 -10.97 -20.79
CA ASN A 107 -4.09 -11.22 -22.01
C ASN A 107 -5.35 -10.33 -22.11
N ASN A 108 -5.58 -9.40 -21.18
CA ASN A 108 -6.73 -8.51 -21.24
C ASN A 108 -6.56 -7.47 -22.36
N SER A 109 -7.53 -7.41 -23.28
CA SER A 109 -7.53 -6.47 -24.42
C SER A 109 -7.76 -5.02 -24.02
N GLN A 110 -8.36 -4.77 -22.85
CA GLN A 110 -8.55 -3.43 -22.32
C GLN A 110 -7.24 -2.82 -21.81
N CYS A 111 -6.28 -3.65 -21.38
CA CYS A 111 -4.99 -3.18 -20.88
C CYS A 111 -4.09 -2.74 -22.04
N THR A 112 -3.46 -1.59 -21.87
CA THR A 112 -2.61 -0.89 -22.85
C THR A 112 -1.17 -0.80 -22.37
N ILE A 113 -0.23 -0.50 -23.28
CA ILE A 113 1.19 -0.41 -22.93
C ILE A 113 1.47 0.88 -22.15
N CYS A 114 2.21 0.75 -21.03
CA CYS A 114 2.69 1.87 -20.22
C CYS A 114 4.17 2.18 -20.50
N TYR A 115 4.46 3.38 -21.01
CA TYR A 115 5.83 3.83 -21.32
C TYR A 115 6.51 4.62 -20.19
N CYS A 116 5.86 4.84 -19.06
CA CYS A 116 6.46 5.56 -17.94
C CYS A 116 7.65 4.78 -17.35
N ARG A 117 8.69 5.49 -16.91
CA ARG A 117 9.76 4.92 -16.07
C ARG A 117 9.18 4.37 -14.75
N PRO A 118 9.88 3.48 -14.04
CA PRO A 118 9.48 3.07 -12.70
C PRO A 118 9.51 4.28 -11.75
N LEU A 119 8.37 4.55 -11.10
CA LEU A 119 8.17 5.73 -10.26
C LEU A 119 7.46 5.42 -8.93
N TRP A 120 7.02 4.17 -8.72
CA TRP A 120 6.14 3.81 -7.61
C TRP A 120 6.70 2.62 -6.84
N CYS A 121 6.66 2.68 -5.51
CA CYS A 121 6.82 1.51 -4.66
C CYS A 121 5.56 0.64 -4.72
N LEU A 122 5.68 -0.63 -4.29
CA LEU A 122 4.60 -1.61 -4.38
C LEU A 122 3.35 -1.15 -3.62
N ASP A 123 3.54 -0.64 -2.41
CA ASP A 123 2.44 -0.20 -1.54
C ASP A 123 1.67 1.00 -2.11
N CYS A 124 2.39 1.98 -2.67
CA CYS A 124 1.74 3.15 -3.25
C CYS A 124 0.97 2.79 -4.53
N MET A 125 1.49 1.86 -5.34
CA MET A 125 0.76 1.35 -6.50
C MET A 125 -0.50 0.57 -6.07
N ALA A 126 -0.41 -0.27 -5.04
CA ALA A 126 -1.53 -1.03 -4.51
C ALA A 126 -2.64 -0.11 -3.95
N LYS A 127 -2.25 0.93 -3.18
CA LYS A 127 -3.17 1.96 -2.67
C LYS A 127 -3.83 2.74 -3.80
N TRP A 128 -3.06 3.13 -4.82
CA TRP A 128 -3.61 3.79 -6.00
C TRP A 128 -4.65 2.91 -6.68
N TYR A 129 -4.30 1.65 -6.93
CA TYR A 129 -5.18 0.69 -7.57
C TYR A 129 -6.51 0.54 -6.80
N ALA A 130 -6.45 0.29 -5.49
CA ALA A 130 -7.63 0.17 -4.62
C ALA A 130 -8.52 1.42 -4.68
N SER A 131 -7.92 2.62 -4.66
CA SER A 131 -8.65 3.90 -4.69
C SER A 131 -9.38 4.20 -6.00
N ARG A 132 -9.15 3.39 -7.04
CA ARG A 132 -9.82 3.51 -8.35
C ARG A 132 -10.88 2.45 -8.58
N GLN A 133 -11.08 1.55 -7.63
CA GLN A 133 -12.07 0.48 -7.75
C GLN A 133 -13.44 0.91 -7.24
N ASP A 134 -14.47 0.22 -7.72
CA ASP A 134 -15.85 0.35 -7.27
C ASP A 134 -15.97 -0.03 -5.79
N GLN A 135 -16.23 0.95 -4.92
CA GLN A 135 -16.28 0.74 -3.48
C GLN A 135 -17.48 -0.08 -3.02
N ASP A 136 -18.50 -0.25 -3.87
CA ASP A 136 -19.67 -1.09 -3.56
C ASP A 136 -19.42 -2.57 -3.92
N ARG A 137 -18.36 -2.86 -4.68
CA ARG A 137 -18.05 -4.18 -5.24
C ARG A 137 -16.60 -4.63 -4.99
N PRO A 138 -16.20 -4.81 -3.71
CA PRO A 138 -14.84 -5.19 -3.34
C PRO A 138 -14.37 -6.54 -3.89
N GLU A 139 -15.29 -7.46 -4.13
CA GLU A 139 -15.03 -8.78 -4.69
C GLU A 139 -14.46 -8.72 -6.11
N THR A 140 -14.69 -7.62 -6.85
CA THR A 140 -14.19 -7.46 -8.22
C THR A 140 -12.86 -6.73 -8.29
N TRP A 141 -12.35 -6.15 -7.19
CA TRP A 141 -11.19 -5.25 -7.23
C TRP A 141 -9.98 -5.90 -7.91
N LEU A 142 -9.63 -7.12 -7.52
CA LEU A 142 -8.44 -7.80 -8.05
C LEU A 142 -8.56 -8.11 -9.55
N SER A 143 -9.77 -8.38 -10.06
CA SER A 143 -10.02 -8.74 -11.46
C SER A 143 -10.31 -7.54 -12.38
N SER A 144 -10.56 -6.36 -11.80
CA SER A 144 -10.79 -5.11 -12.52
C SER A 144 -9.53 -4.56 -13.21
N THR A 145 -9.69 -3.42 -13.89
CA THR A 145 -8.60 -2.62 -14.44
C THR A 145 -8.43 -1.31 -13.66
N CYS A 146 -7.31 -0.63 -13.88
CA CYS A 146 -6.98 0.68 -13.35
C CYS A 146 -6.21 1.48 -14.41
N THR A 147 -6.01 2.78 -14.18
CA THR A 147 -5.21 3.65 -15.07
C THR A 147 -3.92 4.07 -14.40
N CYS A 148 -2.81 4.04 -15.14
CA CYS A 148 -1.52 4.53 -14.66
C CYS A 148 -1.66 5.97 -14.09
N PRO A 149 -1.12 6.26 -12.90
CA PRO A 149 -1.23 7.58 -12.28
C PRO A 149 -0.63 8.72 -13.12
N VAL A 150 0.27 8.39 -14.05
CA VAL A 150 1.06 9.36 -14.83
C VAL A 150 0.51 9.48 -16.25
N CYS A 151 0.53 8.40 -17.04
CA CYS A 151 0.14 8.45 -18.46
C CYS A 151 -1.29 7.94 -18.73
N ARG A 152 -2.02 7.50 -17.69
CA ARG A 152 -3.38 6.95 -17.79
C ARG A 152 -3.54 5.68 -18.64
N SER A 153 -2.45 5.04 -19.07
CA SER A 153 -2.53 3.71 -19.70
C SER A 153 -3.32 2.75 -18.81
N VAL A 154 -4.29 2.05 -19.39
CA VAL A 154 -5.09 1.04 -18.67
C VAL A 154 -4.22 -0.17 -18.38
N PHE A 155 -4.29 -0.71 -17.16
CA PHE A 155 -3.56 -1.89 -16.71
C PHE A 155 -4.40 -2.69 -15.71
N CYS A 156 -4.08 -3.97 -15.49
CA CYS A 156 -4.64 -4.76 -14.38
C CYS A 156 -3.52 -5.23 -13.44
N VAL A 157 -3.85 -5.90 -12.33
CA VAL A 157 -2.86 -6.36 -11.35
C VAL A 157 -1.74 -7.22 -11.97
N LEU A 158 -2.05 -7.98 -13.04
CA LEU A 158 -1.10 -8.85 -13.74
C LEU A 158 -0.05 -8.08 -14.57
N ASP A 159 -0.29 -6.80 -14.84
CA ASP A 159 0.67 -5.92 -15.54
C ASP A 159 1.64 -5.23 -14.57
N VAL A 160 1.53 -5.46 -13.27
CA VAL A 160 2.40 -4.87 -12.25
C VAL A 160 3.56 -5.82 -11.99
N CYS A 161 4.77 -5.44 -12.42
CA CYS A 161 5.96 -6.27 -12.32
C CYS A 161 6.92 -5.73 -11.26
N LEU A 162 7.44 -6.59 -10.38
CA LEU A 162 8.51 -6.22 -9.44
C LEU A 162 9.81 -5.94 -10.19
N ILE A 163 10.53 -4.91 -9.75
CA ILE A 163 11.83 -4.55 -10.32
C ILE A 163 12.92 -5.44 -9.72
N ILE A 164 13.76 -6.01 -10.57
CA ILE A 164 15.02 -6.66 -10.18
C ILE A 164 16.20 -5.89 -10.76
N LYS A 165 17.29 -5.79 -10.00
CA LYS A 165 18.53 -5.09 -10.36
C LYS A 165 19.55 -6.10 -10.89
#